data_AF-A0A356D2Y4-F1
#
_entry.id   AF-A0A356D2Y4-F1
#
_cell.length_a   1.000
_cell.length_b   1.000
_cell.length_c   1.000
_cell.angle_alpha   90.00
_cell.angle_beta   90.00
_cell.angle_gamma   90.00
#
_symmetry.space_group_name_H-M   'P 1'
#
loop_
_entity.id
_entity.type
_entity.pdbx_description
1 polymer ?
#
loop_
_entity_poly.entity_id
_entity_poly.type
_entity_poly.pdbx_seq_one_letter_code
_entity_poly.pdbx_strand_id
1 'polypeptide(L)'
;MNKFNLYVWVGLVLSASILGTLVYMIQTGELIVDGSNGAANAELMKTLMIIACVSFPIQLLSMMLMSYKPRLSIAVAIISSIALMPITIVFAMGMVFSAIRWRYHQLTPFDTTINVDFDISLPFNKRQNTLIVIPLAIVSIAFIILSQSLGMFLFVLTIFIGFFGKRASNSIYLAIKDAHFYIRPNIFAHCYRIPLQDVKYVKSEKGKMYFDVQTDTEVLQLTATPANATPEEQTKLEELLNRIQK
;
A
#
# COMPACT_ATOMS: atom_id res chain seq x y z
N MET A 1 5.60 5.56 19.06
CA MET A 1 5.62 4.72 17.84
C MET A 1 5.71 5.62 16.61
N ASN A 2 6.60 5.33 15.66
CA ASN A 2 6.74 6.13 14.44
C ASN A 2 5.40 6.20 13.67
N LYS A 3 4.84 7.41 13.54
CA LYS A 3 3.56 7.66 12.84
C LYS A 3 3.62 7.26 11.37
N PHE A 4 4.80 7.29 10.78
CA PHE A 4 5.03 7.02 9.37
C PHE A 4 5.89 5.76 9.15
N ASN A 5 5.56 5.03 8.09
CA ASN A 5 6.35 3.90 7.60
C ASN A 5 7.71 4.42 7.08
N LEU A 6 8.76 3.59 7.20
CA LEU A 6 10.10 3.87 6.67
C LEU A 6 10.07 4.29 5.19
N TYR A 7 9.20 3.69 4.38
CA TYR A 7 9.07 4.01 2.95
C TYR A 7 8.66 5.47 2.70
N VAL A 8 7.93 6.11 3.62
CA VAL A 8 7.61 7.55 3.51
C VAL A 8 8.90 8.37 3.53
N TRP A 9 9.78 8.07 4.50
CA TRP A 9 11.05 8.77 4.65
C TRP A 9 12.00 8.50 3.48
N VAL A 10 12.08 7.24 3.02
CA VAL A 10 12.88 6.88 1.84
C VAL A 10 12.39 7.63 0.61
N GLY A 11 11.07 7.64 0.36
CA GLY A 11 10.48 8.35 -0.77
C GLY A 11 10.65 9.87 -0.70
N LEU A 12 10.64 10.44 0.51
CA LEU A 12 10.85 11.86 0.72
C LEU A 12 12.31 12.26 0.49
N VAL A 13 13.27 11.44 0.95
CA VAL A 13 14.70 11.63 0.64
C VAL A 13 14.94 11.57 -0.86
N LEU A 14 14.36 10.59 -1.57
CA LEU A 14 14.47 10.52 -3.03
C LEU A 14 13.92 11.77 -3.71
N SER A 15 12.77 12.27 -3.26
CA SER A 15 12.16 13.49 -3.81
C SER A 15 13.00 14.74 -3.51
N ALA A 16 13.57 14.84 -2.30
CA ALA A 16 14.47 15.91 -1.92
C ALA A 16 15.78 15.87 -2.73
N SER A 17 16.33 14.67 -2.98
CA SER A 17 17.53 14.50 -3.80
C SER A 17 17.32 14.96 -5.24
N ILE A 18 16.17 14.64 -5.85
CA ILE A 18 15.86 15.14 -7.21
C ILE A 18 15.80 16.66 -7.21
N LEU A 19 15.05 17.25 -6.27
CA LEU A 19 14.93 18.69 -6.16
C LEU A 19 16.30 19.34 -5.94
N GLY A 20 17.13 18.76 -5.06
CA GLY A 20 18.49 19.23 -4.79
C GLY A 20 19.39 19.15 -6.02
N THR A 21 19.36 18.05 -6.77
CA THR A 21 20.12 17.91 -8.03
C THR A 21 19.68 18.94 -9.07
N LEU A 22 18.36 19.14 -9.23
CA LEU A 22 17.83 20.15 -10.18
C LEU A 22 18.27 21.57 -9.79
N VAL A 23 18.22 21.92 -8.49
CA VAL A 23 18.67 23.22 -7.99
C VAL A 23 20.19 23.38 -8.15
N TYR A 24 20.97 22.34 -7.84
CA TYR A 24 22.42 22.36 -7.98
C TYR A 24 22.85 22.60 -9.43
N MET A 25 22.26 21.87 -10.37
CA MET A 25 22.56 22.03 -11.80
C MET A 25 22.23 23.45 -12.32
N ILE A 26 21.24 24.14 -11.75
CA ILE A 26 20.96 25.55 -12.06
C ILE A 26 22.06 26.46 -11.53
N GLN A 27 22.52 26.22 -10.30
CA GLN A 27 23.57 27.04 -9.67
C GLN A 27 24.92 26.90 -10.37
N THR A 28 25.26 25.71 -10.88
CA THR A 28 26.52 25.46 -11.58
C THR A 28 26.50 25.95 -13.04
N GLY A 29 25.37 26.46 -13.53
CA GLY A 29 25.22 26.89 -14.92
C GLY A 29 25.20 25.72 -15.92
N GLU A 30 25.23 24.46 -15.44
CA GLU A 30 25.03 23.27 -16.26
C GLU A 30 23.59 23.20 -16.80
N LEU A 31 22.65 23.87 -16.13
CA LEU A 31 21.29 24.10 -16.59
C LEU A 31 21.07 25.55 -17.03
N ILE A 32 21.05 25.76 -18.34
CA ILE A 32 20.64 27.02 -18.96
C ILE A 32 19.12 26.96 -19.19
N VAL A 33 18.36 27.51 -18.25
CA VAL A 33 16.88 27.53 -18.28
C VAL A 33 16.33 28.51 -19.33
N ASP A 34 17.14 29.46 -19.78
CA ASP A 34 16.73 30.53 -20.70
C ASP A 34 16.86 30.18 -22.20
N GLY A 35 17.28 28.96 -22.53
CA GLY A 35 17.30 28.46 -23.92
C GLY A 35 18.31 29.16 -24.86
N SER A 36 19.18 30.04 -24.34
CA SER A 36 20.06 30.89 -25.17
C SER A 36 21.07 30.13 -26.04
N ASN A 37 21.34 28.85 -25.76
CA ASN A 37 22.39 28.06 -26.41
C ASN A 37 21.88 26.83 -27.18
N GLY A 38 20.62 26.80 -27.62
CA GLY A 38 20.10 25.70 -28.44
C GLY A 38 19.90 24.38 -27.69
N ALA A 39 19.78 24.43 -26.35
CA ALA A 39 19.44 23.27 -25.55
C ALA A 39 17.99 22.85 -25.83
N ALA A 40 17.82 21.77 -26.61
CA ALA A 40 16.53 21.25 -27.06
C ALA A 40 15.54 20.87 -25.93
N ASN A 41 15.96 20.92 -24.66
CA ASN A 41 15.17 20.49 -23.50
C ASN A 41 15.00 21.54 -22.40
N ALA A 42 15.35 22.82 -22.63
CA ALA A 42 15.30 23.86 -21.60
C ALA A 42 13.88 24.06 -21.03
N GLU A 43 12.86 24.03 -21.88
CA GLU A 43 11.45 24.19 -21.48
C GLU A 43 10.92 22.97 -20.70
N LEU A 44 11.30 21.76 -21.11
CA LEU A 44 10.98 20.52 -20.40
C LEU A 44 11.59 20.53 -19.01
N MET A 45 12.85 20.97 -18.89
CA MET A 45 13.56 21.03 -17.62
C MET A 45 13.01 22.11 -16.68
N LYS A 46 12.63 23.28 -17.21
CA LYS A 46 11.90 24.31 -16.48
C LYS A 46 10.57 23.77 -15.93
N THR A 47 9.84 23.02 -16.76
CA THR A 47 8.57 22.41 -16.38
C THR A 47 8.77 21.36 -15.28
N LEU A 48 9.78 20.49 -15.40
CA LEU A 48 10.13 19.51 -14.36
C LEU A 48 10.52 20.17 -13.04
N MET A 49 11.28 21.27 -13.09
CA MET A 49 11.64 22.03 -11.90
C MET A 49 10.40 22.60 -11.20
N ILE A 50 9.49 23.24 -11.94
CA ILE A 50 8.24 23.78 -11.37
C ILE A 50 7.45 22.64 -10.72
N ILE A 51 7.31 21.51 -11.42
CA ILE A 51 6.64 20.32 -10.90
C ILE A 51 7.31 19.84 -9.61
N ALA A 52 8.64 19.75 -9.55
CA ALA A 52 9.36 19.29 -8.36
C ALA A 52 9.21 20.26 -7.17
N CYS A 53 9.33 21.56 -7.43
CA CYS A 53 9.15 22.62 -6.43
C CYS A 53 7.73 22.64 -5.85
N VAL A 54 6.71 22.29 -6.63
CA VAL A 54 5.32 22.21 -6.16
C VAL A 54 5.01 20.85 -5.52
N SER A 55 5.50 19.76 -6.12
CA SER A 55 5.28 18.39 -5.66
C SER A 55 5.80 18.19 -4.24
N PHE A 56 7.05 18.58 -3.97
CA PHE A 56 7.69 18.29 -2.69
C PHE A 56 6.98 18.93 -1.47
N PRO A 57 6.60 20.23 -1.50
CA PRO A 57 5.76 20.82 -0.45
C PRO A 57 4.40 20.14 -0.29
N ILE A 58 3.75 19.75 -1.39
CA ILE A 58 2.47 19.03 -1.30
C ILE A 58 2.65 17.64 -0.69
N GLN A 59 3.77 16.95 -0.95
CA GLN A 59 4.11 15.70 -0.26
C GLN A 59 4.25 15.93 1.26
N LEU A 60 4.93 16.99 1.70
CA LEU A 60 5.02 17.36 3.11
C LEU A 60 3.63 17.66 3.72
N LEU A 61 2.78 18.42 3.02
CA LEU A 61 1.41 18.69 3.44
C LEU A 61 0.59 17.41 3.57
N SER A 62 0.78 16.45 2.66
CA SER A 62 0.10 15.15 2.73
C SER A 62 0.43 14.40 4.02
N MET A 63 1.69 14.48 4.49
CA MET A 63 2.09 13.90 5.78
C MET A 63 1.39 14.59 6.95
N MET A 64 1.30 15.93 6.94
CA MET A 64 0.61 16.68 8.00
C MET A 64 -0.88 16.32 8.08
N LEU A 65 -1.53 16.15 6.92
CA LEU A 65 -2.94 15.80 6.82
C LEU A 65 -3.27 14.39 7.33
N MET A 66 -2.28 13.49 7.42
CA MET A 66 -2.47 12.10 7.84
C MET A 66 -3.13 11.98 9.22
N SER A 67 -2.79 12.87 10.16
CA SER A 67 -3.30 12.81 11.53
C SER A 67 -4.79 13.17 11.63
N TYR A 68 -5.33 13.87 10.62
CA TYR A 68 -6.71 14.38 10.64
C TYR A 68 -7.63 13.62 9.66
N LYS A 69 -7.17 13.44 8.42
CA LYS A 69 -7.94 12.80 7.34
C LYS A 69 -7.05 11.88 6.50
N PRO A 70 -6.82 10.62 6.92
CA PRO A 70 -5.92 9.69 6.22
C PRO A 70 -6.30 9.42 4.76
N ARG A 71 -7.60 9.35 4.45
CA ARG A 71 -8.05 9.14 3.06
C ARG A 71 -7.68 10.31 2.16
N LEU A 72 -7.83 11.54 2.67
CA LEU A 72 -7.45 12.75 1.95
C LEU A 72 -5.93 12.87 1.84
N SER A 73 -5.21 12.52 2.90
CA SER A 73 -3.75 12.42 2.90
C SER A 73 -3.22 11.49 1.80
N ILE A 74 -3.82 10.30 1.62
CA ILE A 74 -3.47 9.40 0.51
C ILE A 74 -3.73 10.07 -0.85
N ALA A 75 -4.89 10.70 -1.04
CA ALA A 75 -5.23 11.34 -2.32
C ALA A 75 -4.24 12.46 -2.67
N VAL A 76 -3.91 13.32 -1.71
CA VAL A 76 -2.92 14.40 -1.87
C VAL A 76 -1.52 13.83 -2.15
N ALA A 77 -1.14 12.75 -1.48
CA ALA A 77 0.14 12.07 -1.72
C ALA A 77 0.23 11.49 -3.14
N ILE A 78 -0.86 10.91 -3.66
CA ILE A 78 -0.89 10.39 -5.04
C ILE A 78 -0.80 11.55 -6.04
N ILE A 79 -1.62 12.60 -5.88
CA ILE A 79 -1.63 13.76 -6.80
C ILE A 79 -0.26 14.41 -6.88
N SER A 80 0.39 14.64 -5.73
CA SER A 80 1.75 15.19 -5.70
C SER A 80 2.79 14.26 -6.32
N SER A 81 2.58 12.94 -6.24
CA SER A 81 3.55 11.96 -6.75
C SER A 81 3.46 11.74 -8.26
N ILE A 82 2.28 11.85 -8.87
CA ILE A 82 2.04 11.48 -10.29
C ILE A 82 3.06 12.11 -11.25
N ALA A 83 3.35 13.40 -11.08
CA ALA A 83 4.16 14.15 -12.03
C ALA A 83 5.66 13.80 -12.02
N LEU A 84 6.14 13.13 -10.96
CA LEU A 84 7.53 12.68 -10.82
C LEU A 84 7.64 11.14 -10.67
N MET A 85 6.60 10.41 -11.08
CA MET A 85 6.68 8.95 -11.20
C MET A 85 7.77 8.59 -12.23
N PRO A 86 8.54 7.52 -12.00
CA PRO A 86 8.32 6.44 -11.03
C PRO A 86 8.91 6.67 -9.63
N ILE A 87 9.76 7.68 -9.42
CA ILE A 87 10.58 7.79 -8.20
C ILE A 87 9.73 8.04 -6.96
N THR A 88 8.70 8.87 -7.08
CA THR A 88 7.75 9.21 -6.02
C THR A 88 6.81 8.08 -5.62
N ILE A 89 6.79 6.95 -6.35
CA ILE A 89 5.92 5.81 -6.00
C ILE A 89 6.24 5.24 -4.62
N VAL A 90 7.51 5.31 -4.20
CA VAL A 90 7.96 4.85 -2.89
C VAL A 90 7.31 5.69 -1.78
N PHE A 91 7.23 7.01 -1.98
CA PHE A 91 6.54 7.92 -1.07
C PHE A 91 5.03 7.63 -1.03
N ALA A 92 4.38 7.55 -2.19
CA ALA A 92 2.95 7.28 -2.28
C ALA A 92 2.56 5.95 -1.61
N MET A 93 3.33 4.88 -1.85
CA MET A 93 3.11 3.59 -1.18
C MET A 93 3.36 3.69 0.32
N GLY A 94 4.43 4.36 0.76
CA GLY A 94 4.68 4.62 2.16
C GLY A 94 3.52 5.33 2.86
N MET A 95 2.89 6.28 2.17
CA MET A 95 1.71 6.99 2.68
C MET A 95 0.49 6.06 2.79
N VAL A 96 0.26 5.19 1.79
CA VAL A 96 -0.79 4.15 1.86
C VAL A 96 -0.57 3.23 3.07
N PHE A 97 0.65 2.73 3.27
CA PHE A 97 0.99 1.91 4.45
C PHE A 97 0.74 2.64 5.76
N SER A 98 1.15 3.90 5.83
CA SER A 98 1.01 4.72 7.04
C SER A 98 -0.47 4.99 7.36
N ALA A 99 -1.29 5.25 6.35
CA ALA A 99 -2.74 5.43 6.51
C ALA A 99 -3.44 4.14 6.95
N ILE A 100 -3.03 3.00 6.40
CA ILE A 100 -3.56 1.68 6.80
C ILE A 100 -3.18 1.38 8.25
N ARG A 101 -1.93 1.61 8.63
CA ARG A 101 -1.47 1.45 10.02
C ARG A 101 -2.22 2.38 10.96
N TRP A 102 -2.44 3.63 10.54
CA TRP A 102 -3.25 4.57 11.31
C TRP A 102 -4.70 4.10 11.44
N ARG A 103 -5.32 3.55 10.40
CA ARG A 103 -6.71 3.04 10.49
C ARG A 103 -6.85 1.92 11.53
N TYR A 104 -5.85 1.07 11.65
CA TYR A 104 -5.88 -0.11 12.52
C TYR A 104 -5.03 0.04 13.79
N HIS A 105 -4.70 1.27 14.19
CA HIS A 105 -3.78 1.54 15.29
C HIS A 105 -4.25 1.00 16.65
N GLN A 106 -5.55 0.80 16.81
CA GLN A 106 -6.20 0.29 18.03
C GLN A 106 -6.12 -1.23 18.13
N LEU A 107 -5.84 -1.91 17.02
CA LEU A 107 -5.74 -3.37 17.00
C LEU A 107 -4.32 -3.80 17.37
N THR A 108 -4.23 -4.91 18.11
CA THR A 108 -2.92 -5.46 18.48
C THR A 108 -2.28 -6.19 17.29
N PRO A 109 -1.10 -5.75 16.81
CA PRO A 109 -0.44 -6.44 15.70
C PRO A 109 0.11 -7.78 16.19
N PHE A 110 -0.15 -8.83 15.44
CA PHE A 110 0.40 -10.16 15.66
C PHE A 110 1.61 -10.39 14.75
N ASP A 111 2.68 -10.92 15.33
CA ASP A 111 3.87 -11.28 14.56
C ASP A 111 3.69 -12.63 13.87
N THR A 112 3.51 -12.58 12.55
CA THR A 112 3.33 -13.76 11.72
C THR A 112 4.60 -14.59 11.52
N THR A 113 5.77 -14.16 12.02
CA THR A 113 6.98 -15.00 12.00
C THR A 113 6.99 -16.06 13.10
N ILE A 114 6.12 -15.91 14.11
CA ILE A 114 5.98 -16.91 15.17
C ILE A 114 5.16 -18.07 14.59
N ASN A 115 5.78 -19.26 14.54
CA ASN A 115 5.09 -20.46 14.07
C ASN A 115 4.09 -20.90 15.15
N VAL A 116 2.85 -20.46 14.99
CA VAL A 116 1.75 -20.78 15.87
C VAL A 116 0.89 -21.83 15.18
N ASP A 117 0.63 -22.94 15.86
CA ASP A 117 -0.37 -23.90 15.42
C ASP A 117 -1.77 -23.32 15.69
N PHE A 118 -2.55 -23.13 14.63
CA PHE A 118 -3.88 -22.52 14.67
C PHE A 118 -4.94 -23.60 14.47
N ASP A 119 -5.98 -23.57 15.28
CA ASP A 119 -7.13 -24.50 15.17
C ASP A 119 -7.74 -24.45 13.77
N ILE A 120 -7.92 -23.24 13.24
CA ILE A 120 -8.42 -22.99 11.91
C ILE A 120 -7.53 -21.92 11.29
N SER A 121 -6.94 -22.20 10.12
CA SER A 121 -6.18 -21.21 9.36
C SER A 121 -6.57 -21.24 7.88
N LEU A 122 -6.81 -20.05 7.34
CA LEU A 122 -6.90 -19.79 5.91
C LEU A 122 -5.73 -18.91 5.49
N PRO A 123 -4.90 -19.36 4.55
CA PRO A 123 -3.84 -18.54 3.98
C PRO A 123 -4.39 -17.50 3.02
N PHE A 124 -3.60 -16.45 2.75
CA PHE A 124 -3.99 -15.43 1.77
C PHE A 124 -3.90 -16.02 0.35
N ASN A 125 -4.94 -15.81 -0.46
CA ASN A 125 -5.03 -16.44 -1.79
C ASN A 125 -3.88 -16.00 -2.71
N LYS A 126 -2.97 -16.94 -3.00
CA LYS A 126 -1.81 -16.72 -3.90
C LYS A 126 -2.25 -16.45 -5.33
N ARG A 127 -3.31 -17.14 -5.78
CA ARG A 127 -3.76 -17.17 -7.19
C ARG A 127 -4.25 -15.81 -7.67
N GLN A 128 -5.01 -15.10 -6.84
CA GLN A 128 -5.53 -13.79 -7.20
C GLN A 128 -4.42 -12.76 -7.37
N ASN A 129 -3.41 -12.77 -6.49
CA ASN A 129 -2.25 -11.89 -6.64
C ASN A 129 -1.46 -12.21 -7.92
N THR A 130 -1.23 -13.49 -8.20
CA THR A 130 -0.54 -13.92 -9.43
C THR A 130 -1.30 -13.51 -10.70
N LEU A 131 -2.63 -13.59 -10.69
CA LEU A 131 -3.48 -13.16 -11.81
C LEU A 131 -3.45 -11.66 -12.08
N ILE A 132 -3.09 -10.84 -11.09
CA ILE A 132 -2.92 -9.39 -11.28
C ILE A 132 -1.48 -9.07 -11.69
N VAL A 133 -0.49 -9.68 -11.02
CA VAL A 133 0.92 -9.36 -11.21
C VAL A 133 1.43 -9.80 -12.60
N ILE A 134 1.05 -10.99 -13.09
CA ILE A 134 1.56 -11.49 -14.38
C ILE A 134 1.10 -10.60 -15.56
N PRO A 135 -0.20 -10.30 -15.74
CA PRO A 135 -0.62 -9.41 -16.83
C PRO A 135 -0.03 -8.00 -16.69
N LEU A 136 0.04 -7.47 -15.46
CA LEU A 136 0.62 -6.16 -15.21
C LEU A 136 2.11 -6.12 -15.59
N ALA A 137 2.87 -7.19 -15.30
CA ALA A 137 4.25 -7.34 -15.73
C ALA A 137 4.37 -7.31 -17.26
N ILE A 138 3.55 -8.09 -17.97
CA ILE A 138 3.56 -8.16 -19.44
C ILE A 138 3.26 -6.78 -20.05
N VAL A 139 2.21 -6.11 -19.56
CA VAL A 139 1.84 -4.75 -20.01
C VAL A 139 2.96 -3.76 -19.73
N SER A 140 3.59 -3.84 -18.55
CA SER A 140 4.69 -2.95 -18.19
C SER A 140 5.90 -3.12 -19.13
N ILE A 141 6.28 -4.36 -19.45
CA ILE A 141 7.39 -4.66 -20.36
C ILE A 141 7.06 -4.17 -21.78
N ALA A 142 5.84 -4.40 -22.25
CA ALA A 142 5.40 -3.90 -23.56
C ALA A 142 5.51 -2.38 -23.65
N PHE A 143 5.08 -1.65 -22.61
CA PHE A 143 5.18 -0.18 -22.58
C PHE A 143 6.63 0.31 -22.49
N ILE A 144 7.50 -0.42 -21.78
CA ILE A 144 8.95 -0.11 -21.76
C ILE A 144 9.55 -0.29 -23.16
N ILE A 145 9.24 -1.38 -23.86
CA ILE A 145 9.72 -1.62 -25.23
C ILE A 145 9.23 -0.52 -26.19
N LEU A 146 7.99 -0.04 -26.00
CA LEU A 146 7.43 1.09 -26.73
C LEU A 146 7.95 2.47 -26.27
N SER A 147 8.96 2.50 -25.41
CA SER A 147 9.57 3.72 -24.85
C SER A 147 8.58 4.66 -24.17
N GLN A 148 7.49 4.12 -23.61
CA GLN A 148 6.49 4.87 -22.87
C GLN A 148 6.93 5.02 -21.42
N SER A 149 6.95 6.25 -20.90
CA SER A 149 7.30 6.57 -19.50
C SER A 149 6.42 5.83 -18.49
N LEU A 150 5.15 5.58 -18.85
CA LEU A 150 4.21 4.79 -18.06
C LEU A 150 4.67 3.34 -17.84
N GLY A 151 5.49 2.77 -18.74
CA GLY A 151 6.01 1.42 -18.63
C GLY A 151 6.87 1.22 -17.38
N MET A 152 7.78 2.14 -17.11
CA MET A 152 8.63 2.10 -15.91
C MET A 152 7.83 2.23 -14.62
N PHE A 153 6.79 3.08 -14.62
CA PHE A 153 5.87 3.18 -13.48
C PHE A 153 5.14 1.86 -13.21
N LEU A 154 4.53 1.27 -14.24
CA LEU A 154 3.83 -0.01 -14.11
C LEU A 154 4.78 -1.13 -13.69
N PHE A 155 6.03 -1.10 -14.13
CA PHE A 155 7.03 -2.08 -13.76
C PHE A 155 7.38 -1.99 -12.27
N VAL A 156 7.67 -0.79 -11.76
CA VAL A 156 7.93 -0.61 -10.32
C VAL A 156 6.69 -0.99 -9.50
N LEU A 157 5.50 -0.58 -9.91
CA LEU A 157 4.25 -0.98 -9.27
C LEU A 157 4.08 -2.51 -9.23
N THR A 158 4.39 -3.19 -10.32
CA THR A 158 4.35 -4.65 -10.44
C THR A 158 5.29 -5.31 -9.44
N ILE A 159 6.53 -4.81 -9.31
CA ILE A 159 7.49 -5.31 -8.32
C ILE A 159 6.94 -5.15 -6.90
N PHE A 160 6.39 -3.97 -6.59
CA PHE A 160 5.78 -3.70 -5.28
C PHE A 160 4.66 -4.67 -4.96
N ILE A 161 3.67 -4.80 -5.86
CA ILE A 161 2.52 -5.72 -5.67
C ILE A 161 3.00 -7.17 -5.60
N GLY A 162 3.95 -7.57 -6.45
CA GLY A 162 4.53 -8.91 -6.45
C GLY A 162 5.22 -9.25 -5.12
N PHE A 163 6.07 -8.35 -4.62
CA PHE A 163 6.78 -8.53 -3.36
C PHE A 163 5.82 -8.60 -2.16
N PHE A 164 4.92 -7.61 -2.03
CA PHE A 164 3.97 -7.57 -0.92
C PHE A 164 2.93 -8.69 -1.00
N GLY A 165 2.48 -9.03 -2.21
CA GLY A 165 1.58 -10.14 -2.43
C GLY A 165 2.22 -11.49 -2.11
N LYS A 166 3.49 -11.72 -2.47
CA LYS A 166 4.24 -12.93 -2.07
C LYS A 166 4.44 -13.00 -0.55
N ARG A 167 4.74 -11.87 0.09
CA ARG A 167 4.86 -11.78 1.55
C ARG A 167 3.51 -12.05 2.24
N ALA A 168 2.42 -11.54 1.69
CA ALA A 168 1.08 -11.76 2.22
C ALA A 168 0.58 -13.19 2.01
N SER A 169 0.90 -13.80 0.88
CA SER A 169 0.48 -15.15 0.50
C SER A 169 1.07 -16.27 1.38
N ASN A 170 2.20 -16.01 2.02
CA ASN A 170 2.82 -16.92 2.99
C ASN A 170 2.41 -16.65 4.44
N SER A 171 1.38 -15.84 4.67
CA SER A 171 0.95 -15.46 6.02
C SER A 171 -0.53 -15.72 6.24
N ILE A 172 -0.90 -15.81 7.51
CA ILE A 172 -2.28 -16.04 7.96
C ILE A 172 -3.17 -14.90 7.47
N TYR A 173 -4.25 -15.29 6.78
CA TYR A 173 -5.26 -14.34 6.33
C TYR A 173 -6.43 -14.25 7.30
N LEU A 174 -6.98 -15.40 7.65
CA LEU A 174 -7.98 -15.59 8.69
C LEU A 174 -7.53 -16.79 9.52
N ALA A 175 -7.53 -16.65 10.84
CA ALA A 175 -7.35 -17.80 11.72
C ALA A 175 -8.07 -17.62 13.04
N ILE A 176 -8.37 -18.74 13.68
CA ILE A 176 -8.82 -18.79 15.06
C ILE A 176 -7.81 -19.63 15.84
N LYS A 177 -7.45 -19.12 17.02
CA LYS A 177 -6.75 -19.90 18.04
C LYS A 177 -7.26 -19.51 19.41
N ASP A 178 -7.63 -20.52 20.19
CA ASP A 178 -8.22 -20.35 21.52
C ASP A 178 -9.42 -19.37 21.46
N ALA A 179 -9.39 -18.32 22.27
CA ALA A 179 -10.40 -17.26 22.31
C ALA A 179 -10.08 -16.05 21.40
N HIS A 180 -9.19 -16.18 20.42
CA HIS A 180 -8.75 -15.06 19.58
C HIS A 180 -8.94 -15.32 18.08
N PHE A 181 -9.41 -14.29 17.42
CA PHE A 181 -9.52 -14.16 15.97
C PHE A 181 -8.34 -13.38 15.41
N TYR A 182 -7.74 -13.91 14.35
CA TYR A 182 -6.61 -13.35 13.65
C TYR A 182 -7.03 -13.00 12.24
N ILE A 183 -6.79 -11.75 11.84
CA ILE A 183 -7.20 -11.27 10.53
C ILE A 183 -6.16 -10.33 9.94
N ARG A 184 -5.90 -10.49 8.64
CA ARG A 184 -5.16 -9.53 7.83
C ARG A 184 -6.11 -8.86 6.84
N PRO A 185 -6.54 -7.60 7.06
CA PRO A 185 -7.55 -6.96 6.21
C PRO A 185 -7.10 -6.66 4.77
N ASN A 186 -5.79 -6.47 4.56
CA ASN A 186 -5.22 -6.10 3.26
C ASN A 186 -3.76 -6.61 3.14
N ILE A 187 -3.25 -6.77 1.92
CA ILE A 187 -1.83 -7.10 1.64
C ILE A 187 -0.85 -6.09 2.26
N PHE A 188 -1.31 -4.86 2.49
CA PHE A 188 -0.52 -3.79 3.09
C PHE A 188 -0.69 -3.65 4.61
N ALA A 189 -1.56 -4.46 5.22
CA ALA A 189 -1.83 -4.42 6.66
C ALA A 189 -1.03 -5.49 7.41
N HIS A 190 -0.78 -5.25 8.69
CA HIS A 190 -0.32 -6.31 9.59
C HIS A 190 -1.43 -7.34 9.81
N CYS A 191 -1.07 -8.51 10.33
CA CYS A 191 -2.05 -9.41 10.93
C CYS A 191 -2.40 -8.84 12.31
N TYR A 192 -3.68 -8.83 12.66
CA TYR A 192 -4.15 -8.32 13.94
C TYR A 192 -4.76 -9.44 14.75
N ARG A 193 -4.53 -9.42 16.07
CA ARG A 193 -5.14 -10.31 17.05
C ARG A 193 -6.29 -9.58 17.74
N ILE A 194 -7.43 -10.24 17.81
CA ILE A 194 -8.69 -9.68 18.31
C ILE A 194 -9.37 -10.74 19.18
N PRO A 195 -9.88 -10.43 20.37
CA PRO A 195 -10.70 -11.37 21.14
C PRO A 195 -11.97 -11.75 20.36
N LEU A 196 -12.35 -13.02 20.36
CA LEU A 196 -13.54 -13.50 19.63
C LEU A 196 -14.84 -12.82 20.10
N GLN A 197 -14.91 -12.43 21.38
CA GLN A 197 -16.05 -11.74 21.98
C GLN A 197 -16.35 -10.39 21.32
N ASP A 198 -15.32 -9.75 20.78
CA ASP A 198 -15.40 -8.42 20.18
C ASP A 198 -15.65 -8.47 18.66
N VAL A 199 -15.79 -9.67 18.07
CA VAL A 199 -15.91 -9.87 16.63
C VAL A 199 -17.32 -10.31 16.26
N LYS A 200 -17.97 -9.55 15.39
CA LYS A 200 -19.29 -9.90 14.84
C LYS A 200 -19.22 -10.05 13.32
N TYR A 201 -19.71 -11.18 12.82
CA TYR A 201 -19.91 -11.35 11.38
C TYR A 201 -21.15 -10.59 10.90
N VAL A 202 -21.00 -9.78 9.85
CA VAL A 202 -22.09 -8.91 9.35
C VAL A 202 -22.73 -9.50 8.09
N LYS A 203 -21.94 -9.66 7.03
CA LYS A 203 -22.43 -10.10 5.71
C LYS A 203 -21.30 -10.60 4.82
N SER A 204 -21.68 -11.34 3.77
CA SER A 204 -20.84 -11.65 2.62
C SER A 204 -21.44 -11.03 1.37
N GLU A 205 -20.64 -10.25 0.62
CA GLU A 205 -21.07 -9.59 -0.61
C GLU A 205 -19.96 -9.66 -1.66
N LYS A 206 -20.28 -10.17 -2.86
CA LYS A 206 -19.33 -10.29 -4.00
C LYS A 206 -17.99 -10.97 -3.64
N GLY A 207 -18.03 -12.02 -2.81
CA GLY A 207 -16.84 -12.74 -2.36
C GLY A 207 -16.02 -12.01 -1.29
N LYS A 208 -16.56 -10.94 -0.69
CA LYS A 208 -16.00 -10.23 0.47
C LYS A 208 -16.83 -10.48 1.71
N MET A 209 -16.18 -10.85 2.79
CA MET A 209 -16.75 -11.00 4.13
C MET A 209 -16.48 -9.75 4.95
N TYR A 210 -17.50 -9.29 5.67
CA TYR A 210 -17.44 -8.10 6.52
C TYR A 210 -17.59 -8.53 7.98
N PHE A 211 -16.65 -8.08 8.81
CA PHE A 211 -16.61 -8.30 10.24
C PHE A 211 -16.60 -6.94 10.94
N ASP A 212 -17.50 -6.74 11.90
CA ASP A 212 -17.46 -5.59 12.78
C ASP A 212 -16.69 -5.98 14.04
N VAL A 213 -15.71 -5.16 14.41
CA VAL A 213 -14.88 -5.37 15.59
C VAL A 213 -15.12 -4.25 16.58
N GLN A 214 -15.53 -4.59 17.79
CA GLN A 214 -15.63 -3.66 18.90
C GLN A 214 -14.21 -3.30 19.36
N THR A 215 -13.85 -2.02 19.31
CA THR A 215 -12.64 -1.51 19.99
C THR A 215 -13.05 -0.64 21.17
N ASP A 216 -12.07 -0.23 21.98
CA ASP A 216 -12.29 0.65 23.14
C ASP A 216 -12.99 1.98 22.79
N THR A 217 -12.90 2.43 21.53
CA THR A 217 -13.40 3.74 21.11
C THR A 217 -14.48 3.68 20.05
N GLU A 218 -14.45 2.69 19.13
CA GLU A 218 -15.33 2.67 17.97
C GLU A 218 -15.62 1.22 17.49
N VAL A 219 -16.64 1.06 16.65
CA VAL A 219 -16.84 -0.19 15.90
C VAL A 219 -16.08 -0.10 14.58
N LEU A 220 -15.08 -0.95 14.43
CA LEU A 220 -14.20 -0.96 13.28
C LEU A 220 -14.54 -2.10 12.32
N GLN A 221 -14.94 -1.74 11.10
CA GLN A 221 -15.25 -2.74 10.09
C GLN A 221 -13.98 -3.25 9.39
N LEU A 222 -13.78 -4.56 9.49
CA LEU A 222 -12.76 -5.35 8.82
C LEU A 222 -13.37 -6.12 7.65
N THR A 223 -12.56 -6.31 6.62
CA THR A 223 -12.97 -7.06 5.43
C THR A 223 -11.96 -8.14 5.12
N ALA A 224 -12.46 -9.34 4.82
CA ALA A 224 -11.72 -10.39 4.17
C ALA A 224 -12.33 -10.66 2.79
N THR A 225 -11.53 -11.08 1.84
CA THR A 225 -11.87 -11.38 0.45
C THR A 225 -11.30 -12.77 0.14
N PRO A 226 -11.89 -13.84 0.70
CA PRO A 226 -11.49 -15.21 0.39
C PRO A 226 -11.92 -15.64 -1.04
N ALA A 227 -11.96 -14.70 -1.99
CA ALA A 227 -12.41 -14.95 -3.35
C ALA A 227 -11.55 -16.05 -3.99
N ASN A 228 -12.19 -17.06 -4.58
CA ASN A 228 -11.58 -18.28 -5.13
C ASN A 228 -10.99 -19.24 -4.09
N ALA A 229 -11.57 -19.32 -2.90
CA ALA A 229 -11.27 -20.36 -1.93
C ALA A 229 -11.52 -21.75 -2.53
N THR A 230 -10.58 -22.68 -2.32
CA THR A 230 -10.78 -24.10 -2.67
C THR A 230 -11.94 -24.71 -1.88
N PRO A 231 -12.52 -25.84 -2.30
CA PRO A 231 -13.59 -26.49 -1.55
C PRO A 231 -13.21 -26.77 -0.09
N GLU A 232 -11.96 -27.16 0.17
CA GLU A 232 -11.42 -27.37 1.52
C GLU A 232 -11.34 -26.06 2.33
N GLU A 233 -10.93 -24.95 1.69
CA GLU A 233 -10.91 -23.63 2.32
C GLU A 233 -12.32 -23.13 2.60
N GLN A 234 -13.32 -23.48 1.78
CA GLN A 234 -14.72 -23.14 2.03
C GLN A 234 -15.26 -23.86 3.27
N THR A 235 -14.96 -25.14 3.46
CA THR A 235 -15.35 -25.87 4.69
C THR A 235 -14.71 -25.26 5.94
N LYS A 236 -13.42 -24.90 5.88
CA LYS A 236 -12.73 -24.19 6.99
C LYS A 236 -13.33 -22.81 7.27
N LEU A 237 -13.79 -22.13 6.22
CA LEU A 237 -14.42 -20.82 6.33
C LEU A 237 -15.79 -20.92 7.02
N GLU A 238 -16.59 -21.94 6.70
CA GLU A 238 -17.86 -22.23 7.39
C GLU A 238 -17.63 -22.58 8.85
N GLU A 239 -16.62 -23.41 9.15
CA GLU A 239 -16.23 -23.73 10.53
C GLU A 239 -15.82 -22.48 11.31
N LEU A 240 -15.05 -21.58 10.67
CA LEU A 240 -14.65 -20.30 11.24
C LEU A 240 -15.86 -19.40 11.53
N LEU A 241 -16.81 -19.29 10.60
CA LEU A 241 -18.03 -18.50 10.80
C LEU A 241 -18.90 -19.05 11.93
N ASN A 242 -19.01 -20.37 12.04
CA ASN A 242 -19.75 -21.03 13.12
C ASN A 242 -19.15 -20.77 14.50
N ARG A 243 -17.82 -20.63 14.61
CA ARG A 243 -17.16 -20.24 15.87
C ARG A 243 -17.32 -18.77 16.23
N ILE A 244 -17.52 -17.89 15.24
CA ILE A 244 -17.73 -16.44 15.47
C ILE A 244 -19.20 -16.13 15.82
N GLN A 245 -20.14 -16.96 15.36
CA GLN A 245 -21.57 -16.76 15.63
C GLN A 245 -22.06 -17.36 16.96
N LYS A 246 -21.24 -18.18 17.63
CA LYS A 246 -21.53 -18.75 18.95
C LYS A 246 -21.08 -17.82 20.06
#